data_AF-A0A955K1B8-F1
#
_entry.id   AF-A0A955K1B8-F1
#
_cell.length_a   1.000
_cell.length_b   1.000
_cell.length_c   1.000
_cell.angle_alpha   90.00
_cell.angle_beta   90.00
_cell.angle_gamma   90.00
#
_symmetry.space_group_name_H-M   'P 1'
#
loop_
_entity.id
_entity.type
_entity.pdbx_description
1 polymer ?
#
loop_
_entity_poly.entity_id
_entity_poly.type
_entity_poly.pdbx_seq_one_letter_code
_entity_poly.pdbx_strand_id
1 'polypeptide(L)'
;MNTTIALKNKFQPVRKSKLPVSLRTHKNEAKYLQAKQRGIARRPLYEETPIQIWNNWMLIENRFPYNAVFDTHHMLVPRRGGVIKADLSKTERQELEDILDELSDIYDCYMVNYPKKQSIKSHYHIHLLTYKTDRRDLKL
;
A
#
# COMPACT_ATOMS: atom_id res chain seq x y z
N MET A 1 -8.52 37.04 47.63
CA MET A 1 -7.29 36.21 47.62
C MET A 1 -7.36 35.30 46.40
N ASN A 2 -6.59 35.60 45.34
CA ASN A 2 -6.63 34.85 44.08
C ASN A 2 -5.60 33.72 44.10
N THR A 3 -6.07 32.49 44.09
CA THR A 3 -5.23 31.29 44.02
C THR A 3 -5.03 30.89 42.57
N THR A 4 -3.90 31.29 41.99
CA THR A 4 -3.49 30.86 40.64
C THR A 4 -3.01 29.41 40.69
N ILE A 5 -3.81 28.48 40.15
CA ILE A 5 -3.41 27.08 39.97
C ILE A 5 -2.48 27.01 38.75
N ALA A 6 -1.19 26.83 38.99
CA ALA A 6 -0.20 26.60 37.94
C ALA A 6 -0.29 25.14 37.45
N LEU A 7 -0.97 24.91 36.33
CA LEU A 7 -0.90 23.65 35.60
C LEU A 7 0.47 23.51 34.93
N LYS A 8 1.41 22.86 35.62
CA LYS A 8 2.67 22.39 35.00
C LYS A 8 2.37 21.20 34.09
N ASN A 9 1.96 21.48 32.85
CA ASN A 9 1.95 20.47 31.79
C ASN A 9 3.39 20.08 31.47
N LYS A 10 3.85 18.96 32.06
CA LYS A 10 5.10 18.30 31.68
C LYS A 10 4.88 17.64 30.32
N PHE A 11 5.12 18.37 29.24
CA PHE A 11 5.29 17.76 27.93
C PHE A 11 6.52 16.85 27.98
N GLN A 12 6.29 15.54 28.12
CA GLN A 12 7.36 14.60 27.86
C GLN A 12 7.65 14.57 26.35
N PRO A 13 8.91 14.69 25.93
CA PRO A 13 9.24 14.62 24.51
C PRO A 13 8.82 13.25 23.98
N VAL A 14 7.93 13.25 22.99
CA VAL A 14 7.54 12.02 22.28
C VAL A 14 8.81 11.42 21.69
N ARG A 15 9.19 10.22 22.17
CA ARG A 15 10.30 9.47 21.59
C ARG A 15 10.00 9.26 20.10
N LYS A 16 10.74 9.95 19.23
CA LYS A 16 10.59 9.75 17.78
C LYS A 16 10.90 8.29 17.47
N SER A 17 9.91 7.56 16.94
CA SER A 17 10.13 6.21 16.43
C SER A 17 11.23 6.26 15.36
N LYS A 18 12.12 5.26 15.39
CA LYS A 18 13.15 5.10 14.34
C LYS A 18 12.53 4.66 13.00
N LEU A 19 11.28 4.20 13.01
CA LEU A 19 10.56 3.76 11.81
C LEU A 19 9.84 4.94 11.16
N PRO A 20 9.82 5.03 9.82
CA PRO A 20 9.05 6.04 9.12
C PRO A 20 7.55 5.80 9.33
N VAL A 21 6.76 6.87 9.25
CA VAL A 21 5.30 6.77 9.26
C VAL A 21 4.83 6.07 7.98
N SER A 22 4.04 5.00 8.14
CA SER A 22 3.42 4.27 7.05
C SER A 22 2.06 3.70 7.48
N LEU A 23 1.29 3.16 6.53
CA LEU A 23 0.03 2.46 6.82
C LEU A 23 0.27 0.99 7.24
N ARG A 24 1.51 0.62 7.57
CA ARG A 24 1.86 -0.69 8.10
C ARG A 24 1.97 -0.64 9.61
N THR A 25 1.61 -1.74 10.25
CA THR A 25 1.96 -1.95 11.67
C THR A 25 3.48 -1.86 11.87
N HIS A 26 3.94 -1.45 13.06
CA HIS A 26 5.38 -1.41 13.38
C HIS A 26 6.11 -2.71 13.02
N LYS A 27 5.51 -3.87 13.33
CA LYS A 27 6.06 -5.19 12.99
C LYS A 27 6.22 -5.38 11.49
N ASN A 28 5.23 -4.97 10.70
CA ASN A 28 5.25 -5.19 9.25
C ASN A 28 6.14 -4.15 8.54
N GLU A 29 6.22 -2.92 9.05
CA GLU A 29 7.18 -1.92 8.58
C GLU A 29 8.63 -2.39 8.78
N ALA A 30 8.94 -2.96 9.96
CA ALA A 30 10.26 -3.54 10.21
C ALA A 30 10.60 -4.68 9.22
N LYS A 31 9.64 -5.59 8.95
CA LYS A 31 9.81 -6.65 7.93
C LYS A 31 10.05 -6.07 6.54
N TYR A 32 9.26 -5.06 6.15
CA TYR A 32 9.41 -4.40 4.85
C TYR A 32 10.80 -3.75 4.71
N LEU A 33 11.30 -3.05 5.75
CA LEU A 33 12.63 -2.45 5.72
C LEU A 33 13.75 -3.49 5.59
N GLN A 34 13.66 -4.61 6.31
CA GLN A 34 14.62 -5.72 6.17
C GLN A 34 14.57 -6.32 4.75
N ALA A 35 13.38 -6.56 4.22
CA ALA A 35 13.22 -7.07 2.86
C ALA A 35 13.75 -6.08 1.80
N LYS A 36 13.58 -4.78 2.03
CA LYS A 36 14.11 -3.72 1.18
C LYS A 36 15.63 -3.69 1.17
N GLN A 37 16.26 -3.84 2.33
CA GLN A 37 17.73 -3.94 2.45
C GLN A 37 18.28 -5.17 1.72
N ARG A 38 17.53 -6.28 1.74
CA ARG A 38 17.88 -7.53 1.02
C ARG A 38 17.48 -7.53 -0.46
N GLY A 39 16.92 -6.43 -0.99
CA GLY A 39 16.44 -6.35 -2.38
C GLY A 39 15.15 -7.14 -2.67
N ILE A 40 14.62 -7.91 -1.72
CA ILE A 40 13.40 -8.71 -1.88
C ILE A 40 12.19 -7.82 -2.18
N ALA A 41 12.08 -6.66 -1.53
CA ALA A 41 10.98 -5.72 -1.76
C ALA A 41 11.01 -5.03 -3.14
N ARG A 42 12.00 -5.34 -3.97
CA ARG A 42 12.17 -4.81 -5.34
C ARG A 42 12.07 -5.89 -6.41
N ARG A 43 11.73 -7.14 -6.05
CA ARG A 43 11.53 -8.19 -7.05
C ARG A 43 10.43 -7.79 -8.03
N PRO A 44 10.53 -8.20 -9.30
CA PRO A 44 9.54 -7.82 -10.30
C PRO A 44 8.15 -8.34 -9.95
N LEU A 45 7.13 -7.50 -10.13
CA LEU A 45 5.75 -7.85 -9.75
C LEU A 45 5.12 -8.86 -10.70
N TYR A 46 5.57 -8.90 -11.96
CA TYR A 46 5.10 -9.86 -12.96
C TYR A 46 5.51 -11.31 -12.72
N GLU A 47 6.42 -11.55 -11.76
CA GLU A 47 6.87 -12.88 -11.37
C GLU A 47 6.12 -13.43 -10.15
N GLU A 48 5.26 -12.63 -9.52
CA GLU A 48 4.45 -13.07 -8.38
C GLU A 48 3.33 -14.01 -8.84
N THR A 49 2.88 -14.89 -7.94
CA THR A 49 1.76 -15.79 -8.22
C THR A 49 0.45 -15.00 -8.34
N PRO A 50 -0.26 -15.08 -9.48
CA PRO A 50 -1.51 -14.36 -9.68
C PRO A 50 -2.67 -15.00 -8.91
N ILE A 51 -3.51 -14.16 -8.32
CA ILE A 51 -4.83 -14.50 -7.78
C ILE A 51 -5.83 -14.60 -8.94
N GLN A 52 -5.76 -13.64 -9.87
CA GLN A 52 -6.61 -13.54 -11.05
C GLN A 52 -5.82 -12.95 -12.21
N ILE A 53 -6.18 -13.33 -13.44
CA ILE A 53 -5.50 -12.93 -14.67
C ILE A 53 -6.53 -12.43 -15.68
N TRP A 54 -6.25 -11.28 -16.29
CA TRP A 54 -6.91 -10.76 -17.48
C TRP A 54 -5.90 -10.75 -18.65
N ASN A 55 -6.26 -10.15 -19.79
CA ASN A 55 -5.40 -10.24 -20.98
C ASN A 55 -4.06 -9.54 -20.74
N ASN A 56 -4.08 -8.27 -20.29
CA ASN A 56 -2.87 -7.49 -20.04
C ASN A 56 -2.57 -7.26 -18.56
N TRP A 57 -3.47 -7.67 -17.65
CA TRP A 57 -3.38 -7.41 -16.22
C TRP A 57 -3.43 -8.68 -15.40
N MET A 58 -2.92 -8.60 -14.17
CA MET A 58 -3.08 -9.64 -13.16
C MET A 58 -3.18 -9.03 -11.77
N LEU A 59 -3.94 -9.71 -10.92
CA LEU A 59 -4.12 -9.39 -9.52
C LEU A 59 -3.18 -10.26 -8.69
N ILE A 60 -2.45 -9.66 -7.75
CA ILE A 60 -1.50 -10.37 -6.87
C ILE A 60 -1.63 -9.92 -5.43
N GLU A 61 -1.21 -10.77 -4.50
CA GLU A 61 -1.08 -10.43 -3.09
C GLU A 61 0.03 -9.38 -2.87
N ASN A 62 -0.21 -8.36 -2.02
CA ASN A 62 0.89 -7.50 -1.59
C ASN A 62 1.68 -8.17 -0.45
N ARG A 63 2.93 -8.56 -0.71
CA ARG A 63 3.83 -9.12 0.30
C ARG A 63 4.06 -8.23 1.53
N PHE A 64 3.86 -6.92 1.40
CA PHE A 64 4.06 -5.94 2.47
C PHE A 64 2.81 -5.06 2.64
N PRO A 65 1.70 -5.64 3.13
CA PRO A 65 0.39 -5.01 3.13
C PRO A 65 0.32 -3.84 4.12
N TYR A 66 -0.68 -2.97 3.90
CA TYR A 66 -0.97 -1.79 4.73
C TYR A 66 -1.88 -2.18 5.89
N ASN A 67 -1.40 -3.16 6.65
CA ASN A 67 -2.17 -3.90 7.64
C ASN A 67 -2.49 -3.14 8.94
N ALA A 68 -2.09 -1.88 9.06
CA ALA A 68 -2.55 -1.04 10.17
C ALA A 68 -4.00 -0.56 9.96
N VAL A 69 -4.39 -0.38 8.69
CA VAL A 69 -5.66 0.25 8.31
C VAL A 69 -6.54 -0.66 7.48
N PHE A 70 -5.93 -1.45 6.59
CA PHE A 70 -6.66 -2.29 5.64
C PHE A 70 -6.63 -3.75 6.06
N ASP A 71 -7.68 -4.48 5.69
CA ASP A 71 -7.77 -5.92 5.88
C ASP A 71 -7.15 -6.67 4.71
N THR A 72 -7.65 -6.41 3.51
CA THR A 72 -7.09 -6.90 2.24
C THR A 72 -6.19 -5.84 1.61
N HIS A 73 -5.09 -6.28 1.03
CA HIS A 73 -4.24 -5.43 0.20
C HIS A 73 -3.65 -6.24 -0.95
N HIS A 74 -4.28 -6.12 -2.10
CA HIS A 74 -3.81 -6.68 -3.36
C HIS A 74 -3.18 -5.61 -4.25
N MET A 75 -2.48 -6.04 -5.29
CA MET A 75 -1.99 -5.16 -6.34
C MET A 75 -2.49 -5.63 -7.70
N LEU A 76 -3.04 -4.71 -8.47
CA LEU A 76 -3.31 -4.90 -9.89
C LEU A 76 -2.11 -4.38 -10.67
N VAL A 77 -1.52 -5.25 -11.51
CA VAL A 77 -0.27 -4.97 -12.22
C VAL A 77 -0.35 -5.41 -13.68
N PRO A 78 0.32 -4.72 -14.62
CA PRO A 78 0.49 -5.21 -15.97
C PRO A 78 1.25 -6.54 -15.96
N ARG A 79 0.84 -7.48 -16.79
CA ARG A 79 1.49 -8.79 -16.95
C ARG A 79 2.87 -8.67 -17.56
N ARG A 80 3.07 -7.73 -18.48
CA ARG A 80 4.41 -7.43 -19.00
C ARG A 80 5.22 -6.61 -18.01
N GLY A 81 6.50 -6.95 -17.89
CA GLY A 81 7.45 -6.24 -17.03
C GLY A 81 7.89 -4.88 -17.59
N GLY A 82 8.43 -4.03 -16.72
CA GLY A 82 9.12 -2.81 -17.14
C GLY A 82 8.20 -1.65 -17.58
N VAL A 83 6.90 -1.76 -17.30
CA VAL A 83 5.88 -0.80 -17.76
C VAL A 83 5.65 0.26 -16.71
N ILE A 84 5.77 1.55 -17.05
CA ILE A 84 5.28 2.63 -16.22
C ILE A 84 3.91 3.14 -16.71
N LYS A 85 3.21 3.96 -15.91
CA LYS A 85 1.87 4.48 -16.25
C LYS A 85 1.81 5.15 -17.63
N ALA A 86 2.90 5.82 -18.04
CA ALA A 86 2.98 6.49 -19.34
C ALA A 86 3.02 5.49 -20.51
N ASP A 87 3.56 4.29 -20.29
CA ASP A 87 3.77 3.27 -21.32
C ASP A 87 2.53 2.41 -21.59
N LEU A 88 1.45 2.60 -20.84
CA LEU A 88 0.20 1.86 -21.06
C LEU A 88 -0.40 2.25 -22.41
N SER A 89 -0.61 1.23 -23.24
CA SER A 89 -1.36 1.33 -24.49
C SER A 89 -2.82 1.72 -24.24
N LYS A 90 -3.54 2.11 -25.30
CA LYS A 90 -4.97 2.41 -25.21
C LYS A 90 -5.77 1.19 -24.73
N THR A 91 -5.45 0.00 -25.24
CA THR A 91 -6.10 -1.26 -24.85
C THR A 91 -5.86 -1.59 -23.38
N GLU A 92 -4.63 -1.45 -22.88
CA GLU A 92 -4.33 -1.68 -21.46
C GLU A 92 -5.05 -0.70 -20.54
N ARG A 93 -5.24 0.55 -20.98
CA ARG A 93 -5.98 1.57 -20.24
C ARG A 93 -7.47 1.26 -20.19
N GLN A 94 -8.05 0.87 -21.32
CA GLN A 94 -9.46 0.49 -21.37
C GLN A 94 -9.72 -0.75 -20.50
N GLU A 95 -8.91 -1.80 -20.66
CA GLU A 95 -9.04 -3.01 -19.84
C GLU A 95 -8.85 -2.70 -18.35
N LEU A 96 -7.98 -1.75 -17.99
CA LEU A 96 -7.84 -1.31 -16.61
C LEU A 96 -9.14 -0.69 -16.06
N GLU A 97 -9.80 0.17 -16.84
CA GLU A 97 -11.07 0.79 -16.43
C GLU A 97 -12.15 -0.29 -16.24
N ASP A 98 -12.27 -1.21 -17.20
CA ASP A 98 -13.22 -2.32 -17.14
C ASP A 98 -12.99 -3.21 -15.90
N ILE A 99 -11.72 -3.51 -15.57
CA ILE A 99 -11.35 -4.28 -14.37
C ILE A 99 -11.70 -3.51 -13.08
N LEU A 100 -11.43 -2.20 -13.02
CA LEU A 100 -11.73 -1.43 -11.82
C LEU A 100 -13.25 -1.35 -11.56
N ASP A 101 -14.05 -1.28 -12.62
CA ASP A 101 -15.51 -1.36 -12.53
C ASP A 101 -15.96 -2.77 -12.07
N GLU A 102 -15.41 -3.84 -12.65
CA GLU A 102 -15.66 -5.24 -12.22
C GLU A 102 -15.38 -5.45 -10.73
N LEU A 103 -14.29 -4.87 -10.23
CA LEU A 103 -13.81 -5.07 -8.86
C LEU A 103 -14.44 -4.11 -7.83
N SER A 104 -15.33 -3.21 -8.26
CA SER A 104 -15.90 -2.15 -7.42
C SER A 104 -16.78 -2.67 -6.27
N ASP A 105 -17.40 -3.84 -6.42
CA ASP A 105 -18.19 -4.49 -5.36
C ASP A 105 -17.33 -5.33 -4.38
N ILE A 106 -16.04 -5.51 -4.67
CA ILE A 106 -15.12 -6.36 -3.90
C ILE A 106 -14.16 -5.54 -3.04
N TYR A 107 -13.72 -4.38 -3.53
CA TYR A 107 -12.77 -3.51 -2.82
C TYR A 107 -13.39 -2.17 -2.48
N ASP A 108 -13.07 -1.66 -1.30
CA ASP A 108 -13.59 -0.36 -0.85
C ASP A 108 -12.88 0.82 -1.50
N CYS A 109 -11.61 0.66 -1.87
CA CYS A 109 -10.88 1.69 -2.59
C CYS A 109 -9.68 1.14 -3.36
N TYR A 110 -9.19 1.95 -4.30
CA TYR A 110 -7.87 1.79 -4.89
C TYR A 110 -7.03 3.05 -4.74
N MET A 111 -5.70 2.88 -4.75
CA MET A 111 -4.77 4.00 -4.75
C MET A 111 -3.52 3.73 -5.57
N VAL A 112 -2.94 4.81 -6.12
CA VAL A 112 -1.68 4.77 -6.85
C VAL A 112 -0.68 5.67 -6.15
N ASN A 113 0.42 5.10 -5.68
CA ASN A 113 1.50 5.90 -5.14
C ASN A 113 2.21 6.66 -6.25
N TYR A 114 2.47 7.95 -6.05
CA TYR A 114 3.36 8.69 -6.94
C TYR A 114 4.78 8.12 -6.94
N PRO A 115 5.58 8.34 -8.01
CA PRO A 115 6.94 7.80 -8.13
C PRO A 115 7.86 8.12 -6.94
N LYS A 116 7.63 9.24 -6.24
CA LYS A 116 8.37 9.61 -5.02
C LYS A 116 8.21 8.60 -3.89
N LYS A 117 7.07 7.91 -3.79
CA LYS A 117 6.71 6.98 -2.70
C LYS A 117 6.71 5.51 -3.12
N GLN A 118 6.81 5.19 -4.41
CA GLN A 118 6.89 3.82 -4.92
C GLN A 118 8.22 3.14 -4.58
N SER A 119 8.16 1.84 -4.29
CA SER A 119 9.34 0.99 -4.10
C SER A 119 9.87 0.41 -5.42
N ILE A 120 8.94 0.04 -6.31
CA ILE A 120 9.21 -0.53 -7.63
C ILE A 120 8.72 0.50 -8.64
N LYS A 121 9.63 1.37 -9.09
CA LYS A 121 9.28 2.48 -10.01
C LYS A 121 9.21 2.05 -11.47
N SER A 122 9.87 0.93 -11.79
CA SER A 122 9.93 0.34 -13.13
C SER A 122 8.72 -0.52 -13.48
N HIS A 123 7.71 -0.59 -12.59
CA HIS A 123 6.50 -1.37 -12.83
C HIS A 123 5.30 -0.65 -12.25
N TYR A 124 4.33 -0.34 -13.10
CA TYR A 124 3.08 0.29 -12.73
C TYR A 124 2.23 -0.67 -11.90
N HIS A 125 1.69 -0.20 -10.80
CA HIS A 125 0.86 -1.01 -9.93
C HIS A 125 -0.16 -0.13 -9.22
N ILE A 126 -1.34 -0.70 -9.03
CA ILE A 126 -2.46 -0.09 -8.35
C ILE A 126 -2.71 -0.92 -7.10
N HIS A 127 -2.84 -0.26 -5.96
CA HIS A 127 -3.18 -0.93 -4.71
C HIS A 127 -4.70 -1.04 -4.62
N LEU A 128 -5.22 -2.25 -4.44
CA LEU A 128 -6.64 -2.56 -4.22
C LEU A 128 -6.82 -2.97 -2.75
N LEU A 129 -7.76 -2.35 -2.06
CA LEU A 129 -7.79 -2.33 -0.60
C LEU A 129 -9.21 -2.49 -0.06
N THR A 130 -9.35 -3.24 1.04
CA THR A 130 -10.57 -3.26 1.86
C THR A 130 -10.28 -2.69 3.24
N TYR A 131 -11.18 -1.87 3.76
CA TYR A 131 -11.10 -1.34 5.11
C TYR A 131 -11.38 -2.44 6.13
N LYS A 132 -10.86 -2.23 7.34
CA LYS A 132 -11.28 -3.00 8.49
C LYS A 132 -12.71 -2.62 8.87
N THR A 133 -13.52 -3.63 9.17
CA THR A 133 -14.94 -3.44 9.51
C THR A 133 -15.12 -2.75 10.87
N ASP A 134 -14.24 -3.01 11.84
CA ASP A 134 -14.32 -2.41 13.17
C ASP A 134 -13.19 -1.41 13.44
N ARG A 135 -13.53 -0.27 14.06
CA ARG A 135 -12.57 0.77 14.46
C ARG A 135 -11.48 0.22 15.39
N ARG A 136 -11.82 -0.75 16.24
CA ARG A 136 -10.90 -1.40 17.19
C ARG A 136 -9.83 -2.24 16.50
N ASP A 137 -10.06 -2.63 15.24
CA ASP A 137 -9.09 -3.41 14.48
C ASP A 137 -8.01 -2.53 13.83
N LEU A 138 -8.20 -1.21 13.83
CA LEU A 138 -7.17 -0.26 13.41
C LEU A 138 -5.99 -0.30 14.39
N LYS A 139 -4.80 -0.57 13.86
CA LYS A 139 -3.56 -0.66 14.64
C LYS A 139 -2.76 0.63 14.49
N LEU A 140 -3.43 1.74 14.81
CA LEU A 140 -2.91 3.11 14.76
C LEU A 140 -2.26 3.51 16.09
#